data_AF-A0A5D0III8-F1
#
_entry.id   AF-A0A5D0III8-F1
#
_cell.length_a   1.000
_cell.length_b   1.000
_cell.length_c   1.000
_cell.angle_alpha   90.00
_cell.angle_beta   90.00
_cell.angle_gamma   90.00
#
_symmetry.space_group_name_H-M   'P 1'
#
loop_
_entity.id
_entity.type
_entity.pdbx_description
1 polymer ?
#
loop_
_entity_poly.entity_id
_entity_poly.type
_entity_poly.pdbx_seq_one_letter_code
_entity_poly.pdbx_strand_id
1 'polypeptide(L)' 'MQGVNLQAQVNTTKALFETFWHQDWFAGGFVWKWFINHNQVGGEQNHMFTPQNKPVERLINS' A
#
# COMPACT_ATOMS: atom_id res chain seq x y z
N MET A 1 -20.83 -7.22 5.03
CA MET A 1 -19.62 -6.82 4.28
C MET A 1 -18.43 -7.08 5.18
N GLN A 2 -17.36 -7.71 4.68
CA GLN A 2 -16.11 -7.84 5.45
C GLN A 2 -15.55 -6.44 5.72
N GLY A 3 -15.05 -6.21 6.94
CA GLY A 3 -14.57 -4.90 7.39
C GLY A 3 -13.27 -4.46 6.72
N VAL A 4 -12.92 -3.19 6.89
CA VAL A 4 -11.64 -2.63 6.40
C VAL A 4 -10.48 -3.22 7.20
N ASN A 5 -9.49 -3.79 6.50
CA ASN A 5 -8.29 -4.35 7.13
C ASN A 5 -7.03 -3.64 6.62
N LEU A 6 -6.72 -2.50 7.25
CA LEU A 6 -5.54 -1.69 6.90
C LEU A 6 -4.23 -2.42 7.23
N GLN A 7 -4.22 -3.24 8.28
CA GLN A 7 -3.04 -3.98 8.70
C GLN A 7 -2.64 -5.05 7.67
N ALA A 8 -3.61 -5.68 7.00
CA ALA A 8 -3.32 -6.61 5.92
C ALA A 8 -2.56 -5.91 4.78
N GLN A 9 -2.97 -4.69 4.39
CA GLN A 9 -2.28 -3.92 3.36
C GLN A 9 -0.83 -3.61 3.78
N VAL A 10 -0.60 -3.21 5.03
CA VAL A 10 0.76 -2.98 5.58
C VAL A 10 1.59 -4.26 5.56
N ASN A 11 1.04 -5.36 6.07
CA ASN A 11 1.75 -6.64 6.19
C ASN A 11 2.17 -7.18 4.82
N THR A 12 1.28 -7.14 3.84
CA THR A 12 1.57 -7.64 2.49
C THR A 12 2.62 -6.78 1.78
N THR A 13 2.53 -5.44 1.87
CA THR A 13 3.54 -4.55 1.30
C THR A 13 4.90 -4.73 1.97
N LYS A 14 4.93 -4.86 3.30
CA LYS A 14 6.16 -5.13 4.04
C LYS A 14 6.79 -6.46 3.63
N ALA A 15 6.00 -7.52 3.57
CA ALA A 15 6.48 -8.83 3.13
C ALA A 15 7.04 -8.80 1.71
N LEU A 16 6.42 -8.04 0.80
CA LEU A 16 6.94 -7.84 -0.57
C LEU A 16 8.32 -7.18 -0.53
N PHE A 17 8.49 -6.11 0.24
CA PHE A 17 9.78 -5.42 0.35
C PHE A 17 10.85 -6.32 0.98
N GLU A 18 10.54 -6.97 2.10
CA GLU A 18 11.51 -7.84 2.80
C GLU A 18 11.90 -9.07 1.97
N THR A 19 10.98 -9.64 1.19
CA THR A 19 11.23 -10.87 0.43
C THR A 19 11.91 -10.60 -0.91
N PHE A 20 11.46 -9.58 -1.64
CA PHE A 20 11.80 -9.42 -3.06
C PHE A 20 12.67 -8.21 -3.38
N TRP A 21 12.67 -7.14 -2.56
CA TRP A 21 13.27 -5.86 -2.96
C TRP A 21 14.77 -5.90 -3.23
N HIS A 22 15.48 -6.83 -2.58
CA HIS A 22 16.93 -7.00 -2.73
C HIS A 22 17.32 -8.16 -3.65
N GLN A 23 16.36 -8.75 -4.36
CA GLN A 23 16.66 -9.82 -5.31
C GLN A 23 17.09 -9.22 -6.65
N ASP A 24 18.19 -9.70 -7.23
CA ASP A 24 18.78 -9.13 -8.46
C ASP A 24 17.81 -9.09 -9.66
N TRP A 25 16.85 -10.02 -9.69
CA TRP A 25 15.84 -10.11 -10.74
C TRP A 25 14.61 -9.22 -10.51
N PHE A 26 14.46 -8.62 -9.33
CA PHE A 26 13.29 -7.84 -8.96
C PHE A 26 13.54 -6.34 -9.18
N ALA A 27 13.06 -5.82 -10.31
CA ALA A 27 13.25 -4.42 -10.71
C ALA A 27 12.35 -3.40 -9.98
N GLY A 28 11.55 -3.83 -8.99
CA GLY A 28 10.57 -2.99 -8.30
C GLY A 28 9.13 -3.20 -8.80
N GLY A 29 8.29 -2.17 -8.66
CA GLY A 29 6.88 -2.25 -9.05
C GLY A 29 6.16 -0.91 -9.12
N PHE A 30 4.94 -0.94 -9.65
CA PHE A 30 4.05 0.22 -9.74
C PHE A 30 2.93 0.12 -8.72
N VAL A 31 2.69 1.22 -7.99
CA VAL A 31 1.60 1.29 -7.01
C VAL A 31 0.25 1.40 -7.71
N TRP A 32 -0.67 0.49 -7.40
CA TRP A 32 -2.06 0.55 -7.83
C TRP A 32 -3.00 0.84 -6.65
N LYS A 33 -3.79 1.91 -6.63
CA LYS A 33 -3.87 3.03 -7.57
C LYS A 33 -3.67 4.34 -6.83
N TRP A 34 -3.04 5.31 -7.50
CA TRP A 34 -2.89 6.67 -7.02
C TRP A 34 -3.90 7.60 -7.70
N PHE A 35 -4.60 8.42 -6.93
CA PHE A 35 -5.60 9.38 -7.37
C PHE A 35 -5.10 10.81 -7.21
N ILE A 36 -5.56 11.69 -8.09
CA ILE A 36 -5.15 13.11 -8.16
C ILE A 36 -5.65 13.89 -6.93
N ASN A 37 -6.88 13.63 -6.47
CA ASN A 37 -7.47 14.34 -5.33
C ASN A 37 -7.03 13.71 -4.00
N HIS A 38 -5.76 13.90 -3.64
CA HIS A 38 -5.12 13.27 -2.49
C HIS A 38 -5.91 13.47 -1.18
N ASN A 39 -6.51 14.64 -0.95
CA ASN A 39 -7.20 14.95 0.30
C ASN A 39 -8.56 14.23 0.48
N GLN A 40 -9.09 13.58 -0.55
CA GLN A 40 -10.42 12.95 -0.52
C GLN A 40 -10.42 11.45 -0.84
N VAL A 41 -9.25 10.80 -0.86
CA VAL A 41 -9.12 9.38 -1.24
C VAL A 41 -8.49 8.54 -0.14
N GLY A 42 -8.78 7.24 -0.13
CA GLY A 42 -8.22 6.34 0.85
C GLY A 42 -8.75 6.59 2.27
N GLY A 43 -7.89 6.51 3.28
CA GLY A 43 -8.29 6.68 4.68
C GLY A 43 -8.74 5.39 5.38
N GLU A 44 -9.05 5.50 6.66
CA GLU A 44 -9.27 4.36 7.57
C GLU A 44 -10.52 3.52 7.24
N GLN A 45 -11.48 4.11 6.53
CA GLN A 45 -12.74 3.45 6.13
C GLN A 45 -12.70 2.93 4.69
N ASN A 46 -11.57 3.06 4.00
CA ASN A 46 -11.44 2.69 2.60
C ASN A 46 -10.81 1.29 2.44
N HIS A 47 -11.60 0.34 1.96
CA HIS A 47 -11.16 -1.04 1.68
C HIS A 47 -10.57 -1.22 0.27
N MET A 48 -10.45 -0.14 -0.52
CA MET A 48 -9.93 -0.21 -1.90
C MET A 48 -8.40 -0.22 -1.94
N PHE A 49 -7.83 -0.50 -3.10
CA PHE A 49 -6.39 -0.76 -3.27
C PHE A 49 -5.45 0.43 -2.97
N THR A 50 -5.93 1.67 -3.08
CA THR A 50 -5.06 2.85 -2.91
C THR A 50 -4.37 2.83 -1.54
N PRO A 51 -3.05 3.08 -1.48
CA PRO A 51 -2.35 3.25 -0.23
C PRO A 51 -2.56 4.64 0.38
N GLN A 52 -3.05 5.61 -0.39
CA GLN A 52 -3.16 7.01 0.04
C GLN A 52 -3.95 7.16 1.34
N ASN A 53 -3.47 8.02 2.23
CA ASN A 53 -4.01 8.30 3.55
C ASN A 53 -4.23 7.05 4.41
N LYS A 54 -3.48 5.97 4.17
CA LYS A 54 -3.51 4.74 4.97
C LYS A 54 -2.15 4.49 5.60
N PRO A 55 -2.09 3.65 6.65
CA PRO A 55 -0.83 3.33 7.31
C PRO A 55 0.28 2.83 6.35
N VAL A 56 -0.08 2.10 5.29
CA VAL A 56 0.87 1.57 4.30
C VAL A 56 1.58 2.66 3.48
N GLU A 57 1.00 3.86 3.34
CA GLU A 57 1.63 4.96 2.59
C GLU A 57 2.99 5.34 3.19
N ARG A 58 3.08 5.36 4.52
CA ARG A 58 4.33 5.64 5.23
C ARG A 58 5.42 4.63 4.89
N LEU A 59 5.04 3.36 4.72
CA LEU A 59 5.97 2.28 4.37
C LEU A 59 6.50 2.42 2.94
N ILE A 60 5.67 2.90 2.01
CA ILE A 60 6.08 3.12 0.60
C ILE A 60 7.00 4.34 0.48
N ASN A 61 6.83 5.35 1.34
CA ASN A 61 7.64 6.59 1.33
C ASN A 61 8.93 6.51 2.20
N SER A 62 9.32 5.31 2.66
CA SER A 62 10.50 5.06 3.50
C SER A 62 11.75 4.82 2.66
#